data_AF-A0A9E0Q5W3-F1
#
_entry.id   AF-A0A9E0Q5W3-F1
#
_cell.length_a   1.000
_cell.length_b   1.000
_cell.length_c   1.000
_cell.angle_alpha   90.00
_cell.angle_beta   90.00
_cell.angle_gamma   90.00
#
_symmetry.space_group_name_H-M   'P 1'
#
loop_
_entity.id
_entity.type
_entity.pdbx_description
1 polymer ?
#
loop_
_entity_poly.entity_id
_entity_poly.type
_entity_poly.pdbx_seq_one_letter_code
_entity_poly.pdbx_strand_id
1 'polypeptide(L)'
;MQIDEMISAVQKKLGITVDGRAGPETWGAIYTQIVKPKVDAMAPAAAISEVDARSEKVIATLQPPVRPMARALVQKAALNGIQIRIISGLRSYAEQNALYAQGRTLAGRKVTNARGGYSNHNFGIAFDVGVFEGARYLGESPKYKAVGALGMELGLEWGGSWKTIIDEPHFQLRPAWAAGLSERQMLAQMRSFVADDRPVFA
;
A
#
# COMPACT_ATOMS: atom_id res chain seq x y z
N MET A 1 -25.46 2.66 16.03
CA MET A 1 -24.77 1.88 14.98
C MET A 1 -23.85 2.83 14.24
N GLN A 2 -22.55 2.67 14.45
CA GLN A 2 -21.51 3.46 13.79
C GLN A 2 -21.20 2.88 12.39
N ILE A 3 -20.58 3.68 11.50
CA ILE A 3 -20.34 3.26 10.10
C ILE A 3 -19.39 2.06 9.99
N ASP A 4 -18.37 1.99 10.84
CA ASP A 4 -17.41 0.90 10.94
C ASP A 4 -18.07 -0.40 11.44
N GLU A 5 -19.03 -0.31 12.36
CA GLU A 5 -19.86 -1.45 12.79
C GLU A 5 -20.70 -1.98 11.62
N MET A 6 -21.27 -1.09 10.81
CA MET A 6 -22.01 -1.47 9.60
C MET A 6 -21.12 -2.17 8.58
N ILE A 7 -19.95 -1.60 8.29
CA ILE A 7 -18.99 -2.19 7.35
C ILE A 7 -18.56 -3.57 7.85
N SER A 8 -18.22 -3.69 9.14
CA SER A 8 -17.82 -4.96 9.76
C SER A 8 -18.92 -6.03 9.65
N ALA A 9 -20.18 -5.64 9.85
CA ALA A 9 -21.31 -6.54 9.70
C ALA A 9 -21.49 -7.02 8.25
N VAL A 10 -21.32 -6.11 7.27
CA VAL A 10 -21.34 -6.45 5.84
C VAL A 10 -20.20 -7.39 5.48
N GLN A 11 -18.97 -7.10 5.92
CA GLN A 11 -17.80 -7.95 5.70
C GLN A 11 -18.00 -9.35 6.26
N LYS A 12 -18.47 -9.45 7.51
CA LYS A 12 -18.80 -10.73 8.16
C LYS A 12 -19.85 -11.50 7.38
N LYS A 13 -20.87 -10.82 6.85
CA LYS A 13 -21.93 -11.44 6.04
C LYS A 13 -21.42 -11.93 4.68
N LEU A 14 -20.48 -11.22 4.08
CA LEU A 14 -19.85 -11.56 2.81
C LEU A 14 -18.71 -12.58 2.95
N GLY A 15 -18.29 -12.91 4.17
CA GLY A 15 -17.23 -13.90 4.43
C GLY A 15 -15.83 -13.42 4.05
N ILE A 16 -15.61 -12.10 4.07
CA ILE A 16 -14.31 -11.45 3.77
C ILE A 16 -13.64 -10.94 5.05
N THR A 17 -12.42 -10.41 4.92
CA THR A 17 -11.69 -9.78 6.03
C THR A 17 -12.56 -8.72 6.74
N VAL A 18 -12.64 -8.81 8.06
CA VAL A 18 -13.39 -7.86 8.90
C VAL A 18 -12.42 -6.82 9.45
N ASP A 19 -12.23 -5.73 8.71
CA ASP A 19 -11.35 -4.62 9.08
C ASP A 19 -12.10 -3.30 9.35
N GLY A 20 -13.43 -3.29 9.16
CA GLY A 20 -14.27 -2.10 9.34
C GLY A 20 -14.07 -1.02 8.27
N ARG A 21 -13.33 -1.32 7.19
CA ARG A 21 -13.01 -0.39 6.12
C ARG A 21 -13.59 -0.84 4.78
N ALA A 22 -14.18 0.10 4.06
CA ALA A 22 -14.72 -0.15 2.73
C ALA A 22 -13.60 -0.03 1.68
N GLY A 23 -12.62 -0.94 1.75
CA GLY A 23 -11.54 -1.05 0.78
C GLY A 23 -11.94 -1.82 -0.50
N PRO A 24 -10.98 -2.05 -1.41
CA PRO A 24 -11.15 -2.86 -2.62
C PRO A 24 -11.80 -4.23 -2.41
N GLU A 25 -11.42 -4.94 -1.35
CA GLU A 25 -12.01 -6.25 -1.01
C GLU A 25 -13.51 -6.11 -0.69
N THR A 26 -13.85 -5.17 0.19
CA THR A 26 -15.23 -4.89 0.59
C THR A 26 -16.09 -4.46 -0.59
N TRP A 27 -15.65 -3.46 -1.37
CA TRP A 27 -16.42 -2.98 -2.52
C TRP A 27 -16.53 -4.03 -3.61
N GLY A 28 -15.47 -4.80 -3.88
CA GLY A 28 -15.50 -5.88 -4.85
C GLY A 28 -16.50 -6.98 -4.48
N ALA A 29 -16.52 -7.38 -3.20
CA ALA A 29 -17.46 -8.37 -2.69
C ALA A 29 -18.92 -7.87 -2.77
N ILE A 30 -19.18 -6.61 -2.37
CA ILE A 30 -20.50 -5.99 -2.49
C ILE A 30 -20.94 -5.93 -3.96
N TYR A 31 -20.07 -5.43 -4.85
CA TYR A 31 -20.34 -5.32 -6.29
C TYR A 31 -20.72 -6.68 -6.87
N THR A 32 -20.00 -7.73 -6.51
CA THR A 32 -20.26 -9.08 -7.04
C THR A 32 -21.55 -9.66 -6.54
N GLN A 33 -21.83 -9.49 -5.25
CA GLN A 33 -23.07 -9.98 -4.65
C GLN A 33 -24.32 -9.29 -5.24
N ILE A 34 -24.23 -7.98 -5.50
CA ILE A 34 -25.37 -7.15 -5.93
C ILE A 34 -25.51 -7.13 -7.46
N VAL A 35 -24.44 -6.79 -8.17
CA VAL A 35 -24.45 -6.59 -9.62
C VAL A 35 -24.40 -7.91 -10.38
N LYS A 36 -23.85 -8.97 -9.76
CA LYS A 36 -23.68 -10.30 -10.37
C LYS A 36 -23.10 -10.22 -11.78
N PRO A 37 -21.95 -9.54 -11.96
CA PRO A 37 -21.34 -9.35 -13.26
C PRO A 37 -21.03 -10.71 -13.91
N LYS A 38 -21.20 -10.82 -15.22
CA LYS A 38 -20.69 -11.96 -15.99
C LYS A 38 -19.18 -11.77 -16.14
N VAL A 39 -18.40 -12.28 -15.19
CA VAL A 39 -16.92 -12.20 -15.22
C VAL A 39 -16.35 -13.56 -15.55
N ASP A 40 -15.35 -13.59 -16.43
CA ASP A 40 -14.52 -14.76 -16.68
C ASP A 40 -13.62 -15.00 -15.44
N ALA A 41 -14.12 -15.77 -14.47
CA ALA A 41 -13.40 -16.41 -13.36
C ALA A 41 -12.52 -15.55 -12.41
N MET A 42 -12.33 -14.24 -12.61
CA MET A 42 -11.50 -13.40 -11.74
C MET A 42 -12.22 -12.95 -10.47
N ALA A 43 -11.51 -12.99 -9.34
CA ALA A 43 -12.01 -12.49 -8.07
C ALA A 43 -12.23 -10.95 -8.14
N PRO A 44 -13.29 -10.40 -7.51
CA PRO A 44 -13.73 -9.03 -7.74
C PRO A 44 -12.74 -7.95 -7.28
N ALA A 45 -12.01 -8.21 -6.19
CA ALA A 45 -10.95 -7.32 -5.69
C ALA A 45 -9.74 -7.26 -6.64
N ALA A 46 -9.50 -8.33 -7.41
CA ALA A 46 -8.44 -8.39 -8.42
C ALA A 46 -8.85 -7.74 -9.75
N ALA A 47 -10.12 -7.36 -9.92
CA ALA A 47 -10.66 -6.76 -11.13
C ALA A 47 -10.58 -5.22 -11.15
N ILE A 48 -9.91 -4.58 -10.19
CA ILE A 48 -9.63 -3.13 -10.29
C ILE A 48 -8.78 -2.89 -11.54
N SER A 49 -9.33 -2.09 -12.45
CA SER A 49 -8.72 -1.76 -13.73
C SER A 49 -7.29 -1.24 -13.56
N GLU A 50 -6.44 -1.58 -14.52
CA GLU A 50 -5.08 -1.09 -14.57
C GLU A 50 -5.03 0.44 -14.66
N VAL A 51 -3.94 1.01 -14.18
CA VAL A 51 -3.65 2.45 -14.22
C VAL A 51 -2.53 2.75 -15.21
N ASP A 52 -1.87 3.91 -15.09
CA ASP A 52 -0.81 4.27 -16.02
C ASP A 52 0.34 3.24 -16.05
N ALA A 53 0.92 3.03 -17.23
CA ALA A 53 1.91 1.98 -17.46
C ALA A 53 3.17 2.10 -16.58
N ARG A 54 3.52 3.31 -16.10
CA ARG A 54 4.64 3.48 -15.17
C ARG A 54 4.28 2.93 -13.80
N SER A 55 3.10 3.29 -13.29
CA SER A 55 2.59 2.76 -12.03
C SER A 55 2.45 1.25 -12.08
N GLU A 56 1.91 0.67 -13.15
CA GLU A 56 1.73 -0.79 -13.26
C GLU A 56 3.04 -1.57 -13.20
N LYS A 57 4.13 -1.05 -13.78
CA LYS A 57 5.46 -1.67 -13.66
C LYS A 57 5.92 -1.78 -12.20
N VAL A 58 5.64 -0.75 -11.39
CA VAL A 58 5.99 -0.75 -9.98
C VAL A 58 5.02 -1.61 -9.17
N ILE A 59 3.71 -1.52 -9.45
CA ILE A 59 2.66 -2.31 -8.81
C ILE A 59 2.92 -3.82 -8.98
N ALA A 60 3.40 -4.25 -10.15
CA ALA A 60 3.75 -5.65 -10.41
C ALA A 60 4.80 -6.22 -9.43
N THR A 61 5.64 -5.37 -8.85
CA THR A 61 6.65 -5.78 -7.85
C THR A 61 6.07 -6.02 -6.46
N LEU A 62 4.85 -5.53 -6.19
CA LEU A 62 4.20 -5.63 -4.90
C LEU A 62 3.59 -7.02 -4.67
N GLN A 63 3.37 -7.35 -3.40
CA GLN A 63 2.63 -8.55 -3.01
C GLN A 63 1.20 -8.52 -3.57
N PRO A 64 0.61 -9.66 -3.98
CA PRO A 64 -0.71 -9.70 -4.61
C PRO A 64 -1.82 -8.94 -3.86
N PRO A 65 -1.92 -9.01 -2.51
CA PRO A 65 -2.94 -8.24 -1.77
C PRO A 65 -2.78 -6.72 -1.84
N VAL A 66 -1.57 -6.22 -2.11
CA VAL A 66 -1.25 -4.78 -2.10
C VAL A 66 -1.55 -4.13 -3.45
N ARG A 67 -1.44 -4.90 -4.54
CA ARG A 67 -1.66 -4.42 -5.91
C ARG A 67 -3.02 -3.72 -6.11
N PRO A 68 -4.16 -4.31 -5.72
CA PRO A 68 -5.45 -3.63 -5.89
C PRO A 68 -5.57 -2.37 -5.02
N MET A 69 -4.90 -2.32 -3.86
CA MET A 69 -4.87 -1.12 -3.01
C MET A 69 -4.15 0.05 -3.69
N ALA A 70 -3.00 -0.23 -4.31
CA ALA A 70 -2.24 0.77 -5.05
C ALA A 70 -3.03 1.32 -6.25
N ARG A 71 -3.67 0.44 -7.04
CA ARG A 71 -4.55 0.86 -8.15
C ARG A 71 -5.75 1.67 -7.66
N ALA A 72 -6.41 1.21 -6.59
CA ALA A 72 -7.54 1.93 -6.00
C ALA A 72 -7.14 3.33 -5.53
N LEU A 73 -5.96 3.49 -4.92
CA LEU A 73 -5.48 4.81 -4.50
C LEU A 73 -5.25 5.73 -5.70
N VAL A 74 -4.63 5.25 -6.78
CA VAL A 74 -4.43 6.02 -8.02
C VAL A 74 -5.78 6.45 -8.62
N GLN A 75 -6.74 5.52 -8.74
CA GLN A 75 -8.08 5.84 -9.26
C GLN A 75 -8.83 6.81 -8.35
N LYS A 76 -8.80 6.60 -7.03
CA LYS A 76 -9.49 7.45 -6.05
C LYS A 76 -8.88 8.86 -6.00
N ALA A 77 -7.56 8.98 -6.11
CA ALA A 77 -6.90 10.27 -6.25
C ALA A 77 -7.33 10.99 -7.54
N ALA A 78 -7.40 10.27 -8.66
CA ALA A 78 -7.85 10.84 -9.94
C ALA A 78 -9.31 11.32 -9.89
N LEU A 79 -10.21 10.58 -9.23
CA LEU A 79 -11.60 11.01 -8.97
C LEU A 79 -11.69 12.30 -8.14
N ASN A 80 -10.65 12.61 -7.35
CA ASN A 80 -10.52 13.84 -6.58
C ASN A 80 -9.66 14.90 -7.30
N GLY A 81 -9.40 14.74 -8.60
CA GLY A 81 -8.63 15.71 -9.39
C GLY A 81 -7.12 15.73 -9.09
N ILE A 82 -6.60 14.71 -8.41
CA ILE A 82 -5.17 14.61 -8.06
C ILE A 82 -4.52 13.51 -8.91
N GLN A 83 -3.52 13.90 -9.72
CA GLN A 83 -2.73 12.94 -10.49
C GLN A 83 -1.59 12.42 -9.63
N ILE A 84 -1.61 11.13 -9.33
CA ILE A 84 -0.49 10.45 -8.68
C ILE A 84 0.02 9.31 -9.56
N ARG A 85 1.27 8.92 -9.36
CA ARG A 85 1.85 7.70 -9.92
C ARG A 85 2.57 6.93 -8.82
N ILE A 86 2.56 5.60 -8.90
CA ILE A 86 3.39 4.77 -8.03
C ILE A 86 4.84 4.86 -8.51
N ILE A 87 5.76 5.25 -7.63
CA ILE A 87 7.15 5.58 -8.00
C ILE A 87 8.20 4.63 -7.40
N SER A 88 7.82 3.86 -6.39
CA SER A 88 8.68 2.93 -5.65
C SER A 88 7.81 1.80 -5.09
N GLY A 89 8.34 0.58 -5.10
CA GLY A 89 7.63 -0.64 -4.67
C GLY A 89 8.56 -1.56 -3.90
N LEU A 90 8.63 -2.83 -4.29
CA LEU A 90 9.56 -3.79 -3.68
C LEU A 90 11.02 -3.35 -3.86
N ARG A 91 11.81 -3.45 -2.79
CA ARG A 91 13.27 -3.31 -2.82
C ARG A 91 13.92 -4.51 -2.15
N SER A 92 14.81 -5.22 -2.83
CA SER A 92 15.62 -6.28 -2.21
C SER A 92 16.45 -5.75 -1.04
N TYR A 93 16.92 -6.66 -0.16
CA TYR A 93 17.79 -6.29 0.96
C TYR A 93 19.10 -5.66 0.47
N ALA A 94 19.63 -6.13 -0.66
CA ALA A 94 20.84 -5.59 -1.27
C ALA A 94 20.63 -4.14 -1.76
N GLU A 95 19.56 -3.88 -2.50
CA GLU A 95 19.20 -2.52 -2.94
C GLU A 95 18.98 -1.58 -1.75
N GLN A 96 18.31 -2.06 -0.70
CA GLN A 96 18.11 -1.28 0.51
C GLN A 96 19.43 -0.95 1.22
N ASN A 97 20.34 -1.91 1.31
CA ASN A 97 21.66 -1.69 1.91
C ASN A 97 22.48 -0.69 1.08
N ALA A 98 22.40 -0.74 -0.25
CA ALA A 98 23.03 0.25 -1.13
C ALA A 98 22.47 1.67 -0.87
N LEU A 99 21.15 1.82 -0.72
CA LEU A 99 20.54 3.10 -0.37
C LEU A 99 20.90 3.58 1.04
N TYR A 100 20.99 2.66 2.00
CA TYR A 100 21.43 2.96 3.36
C TYR A 100 22.88 3.47 3.40
N ALA A 101 23.75 2.96 2.52
CA ALA A 101 25.15 3.36 2.44
C ALA A 101 25.35 4.82 1.96
N GLN A 102 24.41 5.39 1.20
CA GLN A 102 24.50 6.77 0.71
C GLN A 102 24.52 7.79 1.86
N GLY A 103 25.46 8.74 1.78
CA GLY A 103 25.71 9.74 2.83
C GLY A 103 26.23 9.15 4.15
N ARG A 104 26.69 7.89 4.13
CA ARG A 104 27.32 7.20 5.26
C ARG A 104 28.69 6.66 4.86
N THR A 105 28.71 5.61 4.04
CA THR A 105 29.93 4.98 3.52
C THR A 105 30.13 5.25 2.02
N LEU A 106 29.08 5.69 1.32
CA LEU A 106 29.13 6.18 -0.05
C LEU A 106 28.77 7.67 -0.09
N ALA A 107 29.25 8.37 -1.11
CA ALA A 107 28.87 9.76 -1.37
C ALA A 107 27.36 9.88 -1.69
N GLY A 108 26.81 11.09 -1.48
CA GLY A 108 25.40 11.41 -1.75
C GLY A 108 24.61 11.77 -0.50
N ARG A 109 23.34 12.13 -0.69
CA ARG A 109 22.42 12.47 0.40
C ARG A 109 21.93 11.19 1.09
N LYS A 110 21.75 11.22 2.41
CA LYS A 110 21.04 10.15 3.13
C LYS A 110 19.58 10.13 2.66
N VAL A 111 19.17 9.05 1.99
CA VAL A 111 17.79 8.87 1.47
C VAL A 111 16.96 7.89 2.29
N THR A 112 17.58 7.16 3.21
CA THR A 112 16.87 6.25 4.13
C THR A 112 17.64 6.08 5.44
N ASN A 113 16.89 5.74 6.50
CA ASN A 113 17.43 5.34 7.79
C ASN A 113 17.37 3.81 8.02
N ALA A 114 16.74 3.06 7.11
CA ALA A 114 16.54 1.62 7.23
C ALA A 114 17.59 0.82 6.45
N ARG A 115 18.17 -0.20 7.10
CA ARG A 115 18.97 -1.25 6.45
C ARG A 115 18.05 -2.28 5.77
N GLY A 116 18.62 -3.17 4.95
CA GLY A 116 17.91 -4.32 4.40
C GLY A 116 17.23 -5.15 5.49
N GLY A 117 15.96 -5.49 5.29
CA GLY A 117 15.12 -6.20 6.26
C GLY A 117 14.49 -5.31 7.34
N TYR A 118 14.69 -3.99 7.27
CA TYR A 118 14.13 -3.01 8.19
C TYR A 118 13.28 -1.94 7.50
N SER A 119 12.97 -2.12 6.21
CA SER A 119 11.99 -1.31 5.47
C SER A 119 10.84 -2.20 5.00
N ASN A 120 9.61 -1.68 5.04
CA ASN A 120 8.45 -2.40 4.51
C ASN A 120 8.51 -2.63 3.01
N HIS A 121 9.26 -1.79 2.28
CA HIS A 121 9.58 -2.04 0.87
C HIS A 121 10.31 -3.37 0.67
N ASN A 122 11.01 -3.89 1.69
CA ASN A 122 11.73 -5.15 1.57
C ASN A 122 10.83 -6.39 1.54
N PHE A 123 9.56 -6.22 1.88
CA PHE A 123 8.58 -7.30 1.94
C PHE A 123 7.50 -7.16 0.86
N GLY A 124 7.59 -6.12 0.02
CA GLY A 124 6.62 -5.84 -1.05
C GLY A 124 5.25 -5.40 -0.54
N ILE A 125 5.16 -4.97 0.72
CA ILE A 125 3.91 -4.52 1.37
C ILE A 125 3.71 -3.01 1.32
N ALA A 126 4.73 -2.28 0.87
CA ALA A 126 4.75 -0.83 0.83
C ALA A 126 5.10 -0.30 -0.56
N PHE A 127 4.64 0.91 -0.84
CA PHE A 127 4.90 1.63 -2.06
C PHE A 127 4.91 3.13 -1.80
N ASP A 128 5.66 3.87 -2.63
CA ASP A 128 5.64 5.33 -2.59
C ASP A 128 4.87 5.89 -3.78
N VAL A 129 4.16 6.98 -3.54
CA VAL A 129 3.48 7.74 -4.59
C VAL A 129 4.23 9.04 -4.89
N GLY A 130 4.10 9.51 -6.11
CA GLY A 130 4.50 10.85 -6.49
C GLY A 130 3.30 11.62 -7.00
N VAL A 131 3.18 12.89 -6.61
CA VAL A 131 2.14 13.80 -7.13
C VAL A 131 2.64 14.48 -8.41
N PHE A 132 1.75 14.63 -9.39
CA PHE A 132 2.08 15.20 -10.69
C PHE A 132 1.10 16.30 -11.13
N GLU A 133 1.61 17.23 -11.93
CA GLU A 133 0.82 18.16 -12.76
C GLU A 133 1.25 17.98 -14.21
N GLY A 134 0.45 17.24 -14.97
CA GLY A 134 0.85 16.74 -16.28
C GLY A 134 2.09 15.85 -16.17
N ALA A 135 3.19 16.25 -16.80
CA ALA A 135 4.47 15.53 -16.72
C ALA A 135 5.35 15.96 -15.53
N ARG A 136 5.02 17.06 -14.84
CA ARG A 136 5.85 17.63 -13.79
C ARG A 136 5.65 16.88 -12.48
N TYR A 137 6.74 16.36 -11.90
CA TYR A 137 6.75 15.81 -10.56
C TYR A 137 6.74 16.93 -9.51
N LEU A 138 5.87 16.82 -8.51
CA LEU A 138 5.81 17.70 -7.35
C LEU A 138 6.42 16.97 -6.15
N GLY A 139 7.68 17.27 -5.84
CA GLY A 139 8.39 16.68 -4.71
C GLY A 139 7.81 17.09 -3.35
N GLU A 140 7.21 18.28 -3.27
CA GLU A 140 6.50 18.79 -2.10
C GLU A 140 5.16 19.36 -2.57
N SER A 141 4.06 18.97 -1.92
CA SER A 141 2.73 19.45 -2.27
C SER A 141 1.74 19.18 -1.15
N PRO A 142 0.81 20.11 -0.82
CA PRO A 142 -0.28 19.81 0.10
C PRO A 142 -1.17 18.65 -0.37
N LYS A 143 -1.14 18.32 -1.67
CA LYS A 143 -1.88 17.19 -2.26
C LYS A 143 -1.46 15.84 -1.66
N TYR A 144 -0.24 15.69 -1.14
CA TYR A 144 0.16 14.45 -0.46
C TYR A 144 -0.73 14.16 0.77
N LYS A 145 -1.13 15.19 1.51
CA LYS A 145 -2.03 15.01 2.67
C LYS A 145 -3.42 14.56 2.26
N ALA A 146 -3.95 15.13 1.18
CA ALA A 146 -5.24 14.70 0.62
C ALA A 146 -5.18 13.24 0.14
N VAL A 147 -4.12 12.86 -0.58
CA VAL A 147 -3.90 11.46 -1.02
C VAL A 147 -3.72 10.54 0.18
N GLY A 148 -3.02 10.99 1.23
CA GLY A 148 -2.89 10.31 2.51
C GLY A 148 -4.22 9.92 3.13
N ALA A 149 -5.15 10.88 3.23
CA ALA A 149 -6.50 10.64 3.74
C ALA A 149 -7.25 9.61 2.88
N LEU A 150 -7.21 9.75 1.56
CA LEU A 150 -7.86 8.81 0.63
C LEU A 150 -7.31 7.39 0.76
N GLY A 151 -5.99 7.24 0.96
CA GLY A 151 -5.35 5.94 1.18
C GLY A 151 -5.76 5.31 2.50
N MET A 152 -5.84 6.09 3.58
CA MET A 152 -6.30 5.59 4.88
C MET A 152 -7.74 5.09 4.83
N GLU A 153 -8.63 5.81 4.15
CA GLU A 153 -10.01 5.38 3.90
C GLU A 153 -10.10 4.04 3.15
N LEU A 154 -9.13 3.75 2.28
CA LEU A 154 -9.07 2.49 1.53
C LEU A 154 -8.57 1.31 2.36
N GLY A 155 -7.96 1.54 3.53
CA GLY A 155 -7.33 0.47 4.31
C GLY A 155 -5.81 0.55 4.44
N LEU A 156 -5.17 1.52 3.78
CA LEU A 156 -3.72 1.68 3.87
C LEU A 156 -3.31 2.39 5.16
N GLU A 157 -2.08 2.16 5.59
CA GLU A 157 -1.36 3.05 6.49
C GLU A 157 -0.56 4.06 5.65
N TRP A 158 -0.50 5.30 6.12
CA TRP A 158 0.15 6.39 5.41
C TRP A 158 1.30 6.97 6.24
N GLY A 159 2.49 7.08 5.65
CA GLY A 159 3.71 7.54 6.33
C GLY A 159 3.67 9.00 6.79
N GLY A 160 2.83 9.82 6.16
CA GLY A 160 2.59 11.19 6.62
C GLY A 160 1.84 11.30 7.95
N SER A 161 1.22 10.21 8.41
CA SER A 161 0.53 10.15 9.71
C SER A 161 1.45 9.79 10.89
N TRP A 162 2.70 9.41 10.62
CA TRP A 162 3.63 8.98 11.66
C TRP A 162 4.07 10.14 12.55
N LYS A 163 4.36 9.85 13.82
CA LYS A 163 4.81 10.88 14.79
C LYS A 163 6.28 11.26 14.60
N THR A 164 7.08 10.35 14.06
CA THR A 164 8.49 10.56 13.76
C THR A 164 8.78 9.98 12.39
N ILE A 165 9.78 10.53 11.70
CA ILE A 165 10.17 10.08 10.35
C ILE A 165 8.98 10.20 9.38
N ILE A 166 8.30 11.35 9.39
CA ILE A 166 7.15 11.64 8.51
C ILE A 166 7.57 11.44 7.05
N ASP A 167 6.89 10.52 6.37
CA ASP A 167 7.18 10.12 4.99
C ASP A 167 5.89 10.20 4.15
N GLU A 168 5.58 11.40 3.66
CA GLU A 168 4.32 11.68 2.98
C GLU A 168 4.09 10.87 1.68
N PRO A 169 5.13 10.51 0.89
CA PRO A 169 4.98 9.59 -0.23
C PRO A 169 4.58 8.16 0.14
N HIS A 170 4.90 7.70 1.35
CA HIS A 170 4.88 6.28 1.72
C HIS A 170 3.48 5.77 2.09
N PHE A 171 3.10 4.62 1.53
CA PHE A 171 1.91 3.86 1.89
C PHE A 171 2.26 2.39 2.12
N GLN A 172 1.55 1.74 3.04
CA GLN A 172 1.68 0.30 3.25
C GLN A 172 0.36 -0.37 3.58
N LEU A 173 0.22 -1.63 3.19
CA LEU A 173 -0.85 -2.51 3.64
C LEU A 173 -0.32 -3.37 4.80
N ARG A 174 -0.81 -3.12 6.01
CA ARG A 174 -0.47 -3.94 7.18
C ARG A 174 -1.19 -5.30 7.08
N PRO A 175 -0.48 -6.44 7.19
CA PRO A 175 -1.13 -7.74 7.26
C PRO A 175 -2.02 -7.87 8.50
N ALA A 176 -3.12 -8.62 8.39
CA ALA A 176 -4.08 -8.79 9.48
C ALA A 176 -3.46 -9.38 10.76
N TRP A 177 -2.56 -10.37 10.63
CA TRP A 177 -1.83 -10.96 11.76
C TRP A 177 -0.96 -9.96 12.52
N ALA A 178 -0.62 -8.82 11.90
CA ALA A 178 0.23 -7.78 12.47
C ALA A 178 -0.55 -6.61 13.08
N ALA A 179 -1.89 -6.62 13.08
CA ALA A 179 -2.73 -5.50 13.48
C ALA A 179 -2.44 -4.97 14.91
N GLY A 180 -2.10 -5.86 15.85
CA GLY A 180 -1.74 -5.51 17.23
C GLY A 180 -0.25 -5.35 17.50
N LEU A 181 0.60 -5.46 16.48
CA LEU A 181 2.05 -5.43 16.63
C LEU A 181 2.62 -4.04 16.38
N SER A 182 3.67 -3.68 17.14
CA SER A 182 4.50 -2.54 16.77
C SER A 182 5.21 -2.78 15.44
N GLU A 183 5.62 -1.71 14.78
CA GLU A 183 6.38 -1.77 13.53
C GLU A 183 7.63 -2.64 13.63
N ARG A 184 8.34 -2.55 14.77
CA ARG A 184 9.54 -3.36 15.04
C ARG A 184 9.23 -4.84 15.15
N GLN A 185 8.13 -5.20 15.84
CA GLN A 185 7.69 -6.58 15.98
C GLN A 185 7.23 -7.16 14.65
N MET A 186 6.45 -6.40 13.88
CA MET A 186 6.01 -6.80 12.54
C MET A 186 7.21 -7.07 11.63
N LEU A 187 8.15 -6.13 11.51
CA LEU A 187 9.35 -6.31 10.69
C LEU A 187 10.22 -7.48 11.16
N ALA A 188 10.31 -7.72 12.47
CA ALA A 188 11.02 -8.88 12.99
C ALA A 188 10.35 -10.20 12.57
N GLN A 189 9.02 -10.28 12.67
CA GLN A 189 8.27 -11.44 12.24
C GLN A 189 8.37 -11.66 10.72
N MET A 190 8.30 -10.59 9.93
CA MET A 190 8.46 -10.67 8.46
C MET A 190 9.86 -11.17 8.06
N ARG A 191 10.92 -10.75 8.77
CA ARG A 191 12.26 -11.32 8.56
C ARG A 191 12.30 -12.81 8.84
N SER A 192 11.61 -13.29 9.88
CA SER A 192 11.49 -14.74 10.14
C SER A 192 10.76 -15.43 9.00
N PHE A 193 9.63 -14.88 8.53
CA PHE A 193 8.90 -15.45 7.41
C PHE A 193 9.75 -15.55 6.15
N VAL A 194 10.52 -14.52 5.81
CA VAL A 194 11.44 -14.57 4.66
C VAL A 194 12.54 -15.61 4.86
N ALA A 195 13.08 -15.76 6.08
CA ALA A 195 14.09 -16.78 6.37
C ALA A 195 13.55 -18.21 6.25
N ASP A 196 12.26 -18.40 6.54
CA ASP A 196 11.56 -19.68 6.52
C ASP A 196 10.83 -19.95 5.19
N ASP A 197 11.01 -19.10 4.17
CA ASP A 197 10.29 -19.13 2.88
C ASP A 197 8.75 -19.14 3.02
N ARG A 198 8.24 -18.37 3.98
CA ARG A 198 6.81 -18.23 4.28
C ARG A 198 6.22 -16.95 3.66
N PRO A 199 4.97 -16.98 3.19
CA PRO A 199 4.26 -15.78 2.74
C PRO A 199 4.14 -14.72 3.85
N VAL A 200 4.29 -13.45 3.47
CA VAL A 200 4.17 -12.31 4.41
C VAL A 200 2.71 -11.92 4.70
N PHE A 201 1.80 -12.21 3.77
CA PHE A 201 0.36 -12.20 3.99
C PHE A 201 -0.07 -13.66 4.16
N ALA A 202 0.06 -14.17 5.39
CA ALA A 202 -0.39 -15.50 5.80
C ALA A 202 -1.80 -15.42 6.39
#